data_AF-A0AAN8KY28-F1
#
_entry.id   AF-A0AAN8KY28-F1
#
_cell.length_a   1.000
_cell.length_b   1.000
_cell.length_c   1.000
_cell.angle_alpha   90.00
_cell.angle_beta   90.00
_cell.angle_gamma   90.00
#
_symmetry.space_group_name_H-M   'P 1'
#
loop_
_entity.id
_entity.type
_entity.pdbx_description
1 polymer ?
#
loop_
_entity_poly.entity_id
_entity_poly.type
_entity_poly.pdbx_seq_one_letter_code
_entity_poly.pdbx_strand_id
1 'polypeptide(L)'
;AICDCALVRATARQAERGFTLSTTSTMNHLLKLPRLAIRAFSTTTKQMKNKVPDHQKLFQADNDLPVHIKGGTTDVLLYRLTMTITLAGTGYSLFWILCACQPKGK
;
A
#
# COMPACT_ATOMS: atom_id res chain seq x y z
N ALA A 1 -16.25 -56.89 -22.67
CA ALA A 1 -16.78 -55.52 -22.65
C ALA A 1 -16.60 -54.77 -21.32
N ILE A 2 -15.84 -55.29 -20.34
CA ILE A 2 -15.70 -54.67 -19.01
C ILE A 2 -14.45 -53.75 -18.91
N CYS A 3 -13.50 -53.86 -19.86
CA CYS A 3 -12.25 -53.08 -19.84
C CYS A 3 -12.41 -51.58 -20.19
N ASP A 4 -13.39 -51.19 -21.02
CA ASP A 4 -13.51 -49.79 -21.46
C ASP A 4 -13.99 -48.84 -20.35
N CYS A 5 -14.86 -49.31 -19.45
CA CYS A 5 -15.49 -48.46 -18.45
C CYS A 5 -14.55 -48.04 -17.30
N ALA A 6 -13.50 -48.84 -17.05
CA ALA A 6 -12.48 -48.55 -16.04
C ALA A 6 -11.43 -47.55 -16.55
N LEU A 7 -11.05 -47.66 -17.82
CA LEU A 7 -10.07 -46.79 -18.45
C LEU A 7 -10.60 -45.35 -18.61
N VAL A 8 -11.87 -45.19 -19.01
CA VAL A 8 -12.54 -43.87 -19.10
C VAL A 8 -12.70 -43.21 -17.72
N ARG A 9 -12.94 -43.99 -16.67
CA ARG A 9 -12.97 -43.47 -15.28
C ARG A 9 -11.59 -43.07 -14.76
N ALA A 10 -10.53 -43.75 -15.20
CA ALA A 10 -9.16 -43.42 -14.82
C ALA A 10 -8.66 -42.15 -15.51
N THR A 11 -9.01 -41.93 -16.79
CA THR A 11 -8.64 -40.71 -17.53
C THR A 11 -9.42 -39.48 -17.05
N ALA A 12 -10.69 -39.64 -16.66
CA ALA A 12 -11.48 -38.55 -16.07
C ALA A 12 -10.90 -38.05 -14.74
N ARG A 13 -10.40 -38.95 -13.87
CA ARG A 13 -9.73 -38.56 -12.61
C ARG A 13 -8.35 -37.91 -12.80
N GLN A 14 -7.66 -38.22 -13.90
CA GLN A 14 -6.37 -37.59 -14.22
C GLN A 14 -6.55 -36.14 -14.70
N ALA A 15 -7.62 -35.85 -15.45
CA ALA A 15 -7.93 -34.50 -15.91
C ALA A 15 -8.28 -33.54 -14.75
N GLU A 16 -9.02 -34.00 -13.74
CA GLU A 16 -9.36 -33.19 -12.55
C GLU A 16 -8.16 -32.90 -11.64
N ARG A 17 -7.20 -33.84 -11.54
CA ARG A 17 -5.96 -33.63 -10.77
C ARG A 17 -4.99 -32.66 -11.44
N GLY A 18 -4.92 -32.65 -12.78
CA GLY A 18 -4.10 -31.67 -13.51
C GLY A 18 -4.59 -30.23 -13.37
N PHE A 19 -5.90 -30.03 -13.32
CA PHE A 19 -6.51 -28.70 -13.20
C PHE A 19 -6.40 -28.11 -11.78
N THR A 20 -6.53 -28.95 -10.75
CA THR A 20 -6.40 -28.55 -9.33
C THR A 20 -4.95 -28.30 -8.90
N LEU A 21 -3.96 -28.94 -9.55
CA LEU A 21 -2.54 -28.70 -9.27
C LEU A 21 -2.02 -27.37 -9.87
N SER A 22 -2.55 -26.95 -11.02
CA SER A 22 -2.11 -25.73 -11.70
C SER A 22 -2.59 -24.46 -10.98
N THR A 23 -3.79 -24.51 -10.36
CA THR A 23 -4.37 -23.38 -9.61
C THR A 23 -3.74 -23.21 -8.22
N THR A 24 -3.28 -24.29 -7.58
CA THR A 24 -2.68 -24.23 -6.23
C THR A 24 -1.25 -23.68 -6.24
N SER A 25 -0.52 -23.79 -7.35
CA SER A 25 0.83 -23.22 -7.46
C SER A 25 0.81 -21.68 -7.46
N THR A 26 -0.08 -21.05 -8.24
CA THR A 26 -0.13 -19.59 -8.41
C THR A 26 -0.62 -18.85 -7.15
N MET A 27 -1.58 -19.40 -6.40
CA MET A 27 -2.07 -18.78 -5.16
C MET A 27 -1.00 -18.74 -4.05
N ASN A 28 -0.14 -19.76 -3.97
CA ASN A 28 0.96 -19.80 -3.02
C ASN A 28 2.08 -18.79 -3.36
N HIS A 29 2.23 -18.41 -4.62
CA HIS A 29 3.17 -17.35 -5.01
C HIS A 29 2.63 -15.95 -4.70
N LEU A 30 1.34 -15.70 -4.89
CA LEU A 30 0.71 -14.41 -4.59
C LEU A 30 0.67 -14.12 -3.08
N LEU A 31 0.42 -15.13 -2.24
CA LEU A 31 0.41 -14.97 -0.78
C LEU A 31 1.82 -14.80 -0.18
N LYS A 32 2.89 -15.13 -0.93
CA LYS A 32 4.28 -14.92 -0.51
C LYS A 32 4.71 -13.46 -0.67
N LEU A 33 4.17 -12.71 -1.63
CA LEU A 33 4.55 -11.31 -1.83
C LEU A 33 4.32 -10.41 -0.60
N PRO A 34 3.12 -10.40 0.03
CA PRO A 34 2.91 -9.61 1.24
C PRO A 34 3.73 -10.15 2.42
N ARG A 35 3.89 -11.47 2.55
CA ARG A 35 4.75 -12.10 3.57
C ARG A 35 6.22 -11.71 3.43
N LEU A 36 6.72 -11.60 2.21
CA LEU A 36 8.10 -11.19 1.90
C LEU A 36 8.29 -9.69 2.13
N ALA A 37 7.32 -8.85 1.77
CA ALA A 37 7.34 -7.41 2.07
C ALA A 37 7.33 -7.16 3.59
N ILE A 38 6.46 -7.85 4.33
CA ILE A 38 6.39 -7.78 5.80
C ILE A 38 7.69 -8.29 6.42
N ARG A 39 8.27 -9.39 5.91
CA ARG A 39 9.54 -9.95 6.44
C ARG A 39 10.73 -9.03 6.15
N ALA A 40 10.82 -8.44 4.96
CA ALA A 40 11.86 -7.47 4.61
C ALA A 40 11.79 -6.22 5.50
N PHE A 41 10.57 -5.78 5.82
CA PHE A 41 10.34 -4.71 6.81
C PHE A 41 10.73 -5.15 8.23
N SER A 42 10.40 -6.40 8.61
CA SER A 42 10.67 -6.96 9.94
C SER A 42 12.15 -7.30 10.19
N THR A 43 12.96 -7.54 9.15
CA THR A 43 14.43 -7.67 9.29
C THR A 43 15.15 -6.34 9.44
N THR A 44 14.51 -5.23 9.02
CA THR A 44 15.09 -3.88 9.13
C THR A 44 15.10 -3.37 10.57
N THR A 45 14.14 -3.79 11.40
CA THR A 45 14.03 -3.35 12.80
C THR A 45 15.17 -3.86 13.70
N LYS A 46 15.76 -5.03 13.38
CA LYS A 46 16.87 -5.60 14.17
C LYS A 46 18.22 -4.94 13.94
N GLN A 47 18.33 -4.01 12.99
CA GLN A 47 19.56 -3.28 12.63
C GLN A 47 19.46 -1.77 12.95
N MET A 48 18.45 -1.34 13.71
CA MET A 48 18.30 0.08 14.06
C MET A 48 19.30 0.46 15.16
N LYS A 49 20.40 1.11 14.76
CA LYS A 49 21.34 1.75 15.69
C LYS A 49 20.67 2.94 16.37
N ASN A 50 21.05 3.22 17.61
CA ASN A 50 20.56 4.39 18.33
C ASN A 50 20.98 5.68 17.60
N LYS A 51 20.00 6.39 17.01
CA LYS A 51 20.19 7.67 16.32
C LYS A 51 19.73 8.89 17.13
N VAL A 52 19.30 8.68 18.38
CA VAL A 52 18.90 9.77 19.29
C VAL A 52 19.95 10.89 19.37
N PRO A 53 21.27 10.62 19.51
CA PRO A 53 22.26 11.70 19.58
C PRO A 53 22.37 12.51 18.27
N ASP A 54 22.11 11.91 17.11
CA ASP A 54 22.16 12.61 15.82
C ASP A 54 20.97 13.54 15.63
N HIS A 55 19.77 13.08 16.01
CA HIS A 55 18.57 13.91 16.00
C HIS A 55 18.64 15.03 17.04
N GLN A 56 19.18 14.76 18.24
CA GLN A 56 19.38 15.80 19.26
C GLN A 56 20.30 16.91 18.77
N LYS A 57 21.40 16.59 18.08
CA LYS A 57 22.28 17.60 17.46
C LYS A 57 21.55 18.46 16.43
N LEU A 58 20.69 17.86 15.61
CA LEU A 58 19.90 18.58 14.60
C LEU A 58 18.89 19.55 15.24
N PHE A 59 18.20 19.12 16.29
CA PHE A 59 17.20 19.97 16.97
C PHE A 59 17.81 21.00 17.92
N GLN A 60 19.02 20.76 18.43
CA GLN A 60 19.75 21.68 19.31
C GLN A 60 20.70 22.62 18.56
N ALA A 61 20.92 22.44 17.26
CA ALA A 61 21.72 23.38 16.48
C ALA A 61 21.07 24.78 16.52
N ASP A 62 21.86 25.81 16.87
CA ASP A 62 21.45 27.22 16.96
C ASP A 62 21.15 27.79 15.58
N ASN A 63 20.04 27.37 15.02
CA ASN A 63 19.40 27.97 13.87
C ASN A 63 18.13 28.58 14.42
N ASP A 64 17.93 29.90 14.27
CA ASP A 64 16.75 30.67 14.68
C ASP A 64 15.41 30.22 14.00
N LEU A 65 15.35 28.98 13.53
CA LEU A 65 14.24 28.35 12.84
C LEU A 65 13.23 27.76 13.85
N PRO A 66 11.92 27.98 13.63
CA PRO A 66 10.90 27.44 14.50
C PRO A 66 10.85 25.91 14.44
N VAL A 67 10.49 25.27 15.56
CA VAL A 67 10.58 23.81 15.76
C VAL A 67 9.84 22.98 14.70
N HIS A 68 8.78 23.51 14.10
CA HIS A 68 7.97 22.82 13.09
C HIS A 68 8.59 22.77 11.68
N ILE A 69 9.71 23.47 11.45
CA ILE A 69 10.48 23.42 10.19
C ILE A 69 11.91 22.88 10.43
N LYS A 70 12.24 22.55 11.68
CA LYS A 70 13.60 22.16 12.07
C LYS A 70 14.01 20.77 11.58
N GLY A 71 13.07 19.94 11.12
CA GLY A 71 13.37 18.68 10.43
C GLY A 71 13.74 18.84 8.95
N GLY A 72 13.81 20.06 8.43
CA GLY A 72 14.43 20.38 7.14
C GLY A 72 13.45 20.50 5.97
N THR A 73 13.93 20.22 4.76
CA THR A 73 13.19 20.43 3.50
C THR A 73 11.97 19.52 3.35
N THR A 74 12.01 18.32 3.96
CA THR A 74 10.88 17.38 3.95
C THR A 74 9.67 17.95 4.67
N ASP A 75 9.85 18.63 5.81
CA ASP A 75 8.76 19.21 6.59
C ASP A 75 8.07 20.34 5.81
N VAL A 76 8.85 21.16 5.10
CA VAL A 76 8.34 22.24 4.24
C VAL A 76 7.54 21.67 3.07
N LEU A 77 8.06 20.63 2.42
CA LEU A 77 7.36 19.98 1.31
C LEU A 77 6.06 19.33 1.78
N LEU A 78 6.10 18.64 2.92
CA LEU A 78 4.93 18.00 3.51
C LEU A 78 3.87 19.04 3.86
N TYR A 79 4.25 20.15 4.48
CA TYR A 79 3.34 21.26 4.79
C TYR A 79 2.69 21.83 3.53
N ARG A 80 3.47 22.10 2.48
CA ARG A 80 2.94 22.62 1.20
C ARG A 80 1.97 21.64 0.55
N LEU A 81 2.30 20.35 0.58
CA LEU A 81 1.45 19.31 0.03
C LEU A 81 0.13 19.19 0.79
N THR A 82 0.19 19.14 2.13
CA THR A 82 -1.00 19.08 2.99
C THR A 82 -1.87 20.33 2.81
N MET A 83 -1.28 21.52 2.75
CA MET A 83 -2.04 22.75 2.52
C MET A 83 -2.71 22.74 1.13
N THR A 84 -1.99 22.29 0.10
CA THR A 84 -2.51 22.23 -1.27
C THR A 84 -3.68 21.26 -1.38
N ILE A 85 -3.56 20.05 -0.82
CA ILE A 85 -4.64 19.06 -0.89
C ILE A 85 -5.87 19.48 -0.09
N THR A 86 -5.68 20.13 1.06
CA THR A 86 -6.80 20.66 1.86
C THR A 86 -7.52 21.77 1.11
N LEU A 87 -6.80 22.76 0.57
CA LEU A 87 -7.40 23.85 -0.20
C LEU A 87 -8.11 23.35 -1.46
N ALA A 88 -7.50 22.41 -2.18
CA ALA A 88 -8.11 21.77 -3.34
C ALA A 88 -9.38 21.00 -2.96
N GLY A 89 -9.35 20.23 -1.86
CA GLY A 89 -10.49 19.49 -1.34
C GLY A 89 -11.65 20.41 -0.95
N THR A 90 -11.36 21.48 -0.19
CA THR A 90 -12.37 22.49 0.17
C THR A 90 -12.96 23.17 -1.05
N GLY A 91 -12.12 23.58 -2.01
CA GLY A 91 -12.58 24.19 -3.26
C GLY A 91 -13.47 23.26 -4.09
N TYR A 92 -13.11 21.98 -4.16
CA TYR A 92 -13.90 20.95 -4.84
C TYR A 92 -15.27 20.74 -4.17
N SER A 93 -15.30 20.62 -2.84
CA SER A 93 -16.56 20.51 -2.09
C SER A 93 -17.46 21.72 -2.30
N LEU A 94 -16.90 22.93 -2.27
CA LEU A 94 -17.66 24.16 -2.51
C LEU A 94 -18.20 24.21 -3.95
N PHE A 95 -17.40 23.85 -4.95
CA PHE A 95 -17.85 23.76 -6.34
C PHE A 95 -19.06 22.82 -6.48
N TRP A 96 -18.99 21.64 -5.85
CA TRP A 96 -20.08 20.66 -5.91
C TRP A 96 -21.36 21.17 -5.24
N ILE A 97 -21.24 21.84 -4.09
CA ILE A 97 -22.38 22.46 -3.40
C ILE A 97 -23.00 23.55 -4.28
N LEU A 98 -22.19 24.41 -4.90
CA LEU A 98 -22.68 25.46 -5.79
C LEU A 98 -23.44 24.87 -6.99
N CYS A 99 -22.91 23.83 -7.63
CA CYS A 99 -23.61 23.10 -8.69
C CYS A 99 -24.90 22.43 -8.20
N ALA A 100 -24.95 21.97 -6.95
CA ALA A 100 -26.15 21.38 -6.35
C ALA A 100 -27.23 22.43 -6.01
N CYS A 101 -26.82 23.65 -5.65
CA CYS A 101 -27.72 24.76 -5.35
C CYS A 101 -28.41 25.35 -6.58
N GLN A 102 -27.90 25.08 -7.79
CA GLN A 102 -28.56 25.54 -9.01
C GLN A 102 -29.85 24.76 -9.24
N PRO A 103 -31.00 25.44 -9.47
CA PRO A 103 -32.25 24.78 -9.77
C PRO A 103 -32.12 24.03 -11.09
N LYS A 104 -32.30 22.71 -11.04
CA LYS A 104 -32.39 21.90 -12.25
C LYS A 104 -33.76 22.16 -12.89
N GLY A 105 -33.76 22.83 -14.04
CA GLY A 105 -34.96 23.00 -14.84
C GLY A 105 -35.57 21.64 -15.22
N LYS A 106 -36.89 21.58 -15.34
CA LYS A 106 -37.62 20.42 -15.89
C LYS A 106 -37.49 20.39 -17.40
#